data_AF-Q50158-F1
#
_entry.id   AF-Q50158-F1
#
_cell.length_a   1.000
_cell.length_b   1.000
_cell.length_c   1.000
_cell.angle_alpha   90.00
_cell.angle_beta   90.00
_cell.angle_gamma   90.00
#
_symmetry.space_group_name_H-M   'P 1'
#
loop_
_entity.id
_entity.type
_entity.pdbx_description
1 polymer ?
#
loop_
_entity_poly.entity_id
_entity_poly.type
_entity_poly.pdbx_seq_one_letter_code
_entity_poly.pdbx_strand_id
1 'polypeptide(L)' 'MLDIAELITQFSHFSPQPTDIALYEAKAGFAWPEPTVRALPGLAEKAVLTLQFDAPMLACDEEPLQR' A
#
# COMPACT_ATOMS: atom_id res chain seq x y z
N MET A 1 -15.63 2.15 -15.42
CA MET A 1 -15.49 0.82 -16.05
C MET A 1 -15.17 1.09 -17.51
N LEU A 2 -14.02 0.62 -18.00
CA LEU A 2 -13.62 0.80 -19.40
C LEU A 2 -14.11 -0.40 -20.22
N ASP A 3 -14.47 -0.18 -21.48
CA ASP A 3 -14.72 -1.29 -22.41
C ASP A 3 -13.40 -1.86 -23.00
N ILE A 4 -13.49 -2.97 -23.73
CA ILE A 4 -12.32 -3.67 -24.29
C ILE A 4 -11.54 -2.79 -25.30
N ALA A 5 -12.23 -1.98 -26.10
CA ALA A 5 -11.58 -1.12 -27.09
C ALA A 5 -10.82 0.03 -26.41
N GLU A 6 -11.41 0.62 -25.37
CA GLU A 6 -10.76 1.65 -24.54
C GLU A 6 -9.53 1.09 -23.81
N LEU A 7 -9.63 -0.14 -23.32
CA LEU A 7 -8.58 -0.80 -22.56
C LEU A 7 -7.38 -1.18 -23.46
N ILE A 8 -7.62 -1.72 -24.66
CA ILE A 8 -6.56 -2.00 -25.65
C ILE A 8 -5.88 -0.72 -26.11
N THR A 9 -6.62 0.39 -26.23
CA THR A 9 -6.07 1.69 -26.62
C THR A 9 -5.13 2.27 -25.55
N GLN A 10 -5.50 2.16 -24.26
CA GLN A 10 -4.67 2.65 -23.16
C GLN A 10 -3.52 1.70 -22.78
N PHE A 11 -3.74 0.39 -22.88
CA PHE A 11 -2.80 -0.64 -22.43
C PHE A 11 -2.49 -1.59 -23.59
N SER A 12 -1.71 -1.12 -24.56
CA SER A 12 -1.44 -1.86 -25.81
C SER A 12 -0.73 -3.22 -25.64
N HIS A 13 -0.09 -3.45 -24.50
CA HIS A 13 0.55 -4.73 -24.16
C HIS A 13 -0.43 -5.70 -23.46
N PHE A 14 -1.64 -5.25 -23.14
CA PHE A 14 -2.66 -6.05 -22.48
C PHE A 14 -3.56 -6.74 -23.53
N SER A 15 -3.70 -8.06 -23.45
CA SER A 15 -4.44 -8.89 -24.42
C SER A 15 -5.59 -9.63 -23.74
N PRO A 16 -6.71 -8.92 -23.45
CA PRO A 16 -7.87 -9.52 -22.80
C PRO A 16 -8.61 -10.46 -23.76
N GLN A 17 -9.14 -11.55 -23.22
CA GLN A 17 -10.08 -12.41 -23.93
C GLN A 17 -11.46 -11.75 -24.02
N PRO A 18 -12.30 -12.12 -25.00
CA PRO A 18 -13.63 -11.50 -25.18
C PRO A 18 -14.57 -11.62 -23.97
N THR A 19 -14.32 -12.59 -23.09
CA THR A 19 -15.11 -12.82 -21.87
C THR A 19 -14.51 -12.20 -20.62
N ASP A 20 -13.34 -11.56 -20.72
CA ASP A 20 -12.68 -10.95 -19.58
C ASP A 20 -13.38 -9.65 -19.19
N ILE A 21 -13.53 -9.44 -17.88
CA ILE A 21 -14.10 -8.22 -17.30
C ILE A 21 -13.00 -7.53 -16.51
N ALA A 22 -12.83 -6.22 -16.73
CA ALA A 22 -11.83 -5.41 -16.04
C ALA A 22 -12.45 -4.20 -15.34
N LEU A 23 -11.90 -3.84 -14.19
CA LEU A 23 -12.21 -2.60 -13.48
C LEU A 23 -10.99 -1.67 -13.54
N TYR A 24 -11.17 -0.52 -14.17
CA TYR A 24 -10.19 0.56 -14.13
C TYR A 24 -10.55 1.56 -13.04
N GLU A 25 -9.59 1.83 -12.16
CA GLU A 25 -9.68 2.83 -11.09
C GLU A 25 -8.62 3.91 -11.32
N ALA A 26 -9.05 5.12 -11.70
CA ALA A 26 -8.17 6.21 -12.08
C ALA A 26 -7.32 6.74 -10.92
N LYS A 27 -7.76 6.52 -9.67
CA LYS A 27 -7.02 6.92 -8.46
C LYS A 27 -6.08 5.84 -7.94
N ALA A 28 -6.10 4.66 -8.54
CA ALA A 28 -5.15 3.61 -8.21
C ALA A 28 -3.76 3.95 -8.77
N GLY A 29 -2.72 3.43 -8.14
CA GLY A 29 -1.35 3.64 -8.54
C GLY A 29 -0.37 2.80 -7.74
N PHE A 30 0.91 2.93 -8.06
CA PHE A 30 1.97 2.26 -7.33
C PHE A 30 2.47 3.15 -6.19
N ALA A 31 2.52 2.59 -4.99
CA ALA A 31 3.30 3.18 -3.91
C ALA A 31 4.78 2.83 -4.12
N TRP A 32 5.66 3.74 -3.70
CA TRP A 32 7.10 3.47 -3.59
C TRP A 32 7.40 3.18 -2.12
N PRO A 33 7.36 1.91 -1.69
CA PRO A 33 7.33 1.59 -0.27
C PRO A 33 8.61 2.05 0.43
N GLU A 34 9.79 1.88 -0.17
CA GLU A 34 11.05 2.20 0.48
C GLU A 34 11.24 3.72 0.71
N PRO A 35 11.01 4.62 -0.28
CA PRO A 35 10.99 6.06 -0.02
C PRO A 35 9.90 6.48 0.98
N THR A 36 8.71 5.86 0.89
CA THR A 36 7.58 6.20 1.77
C THR A 36 7.89 5.84 3.22
N VAL A 37 8.41 4.64 3.48
CA VAL A 37 8.82 4.17 4.81
C VAL A 37 9.96 5.03 5.36
N ARG A 38 10.94 5.40 4.51
CA ARG A 38 12.06 6.25 4.92
C ARG A 38 11.64 7.65 5.36
N ALA A 39 10.51 8.15 4.87
CA ALA A 39 9.99 9.45 5.28
C ALA A 39 9.31 9.42 6.67
N LEU A 40 8.84 8.25 7.13
CA LEU A 40 8.06 8.13 8.38
C LEU A 40 8.86 8.48 9.63
N PRO A 41 10.13 8.06 9.82
CA PRO A 41 10.92 8.47 10.98
C PRO A 41 11.05 9.99 11.12
N GLY A 42 11.28 10.71 10.02
CA GLY A 42 11.37 12.17 10.05
C GLY A 42 10.04 12.87 10.39
N LEU A 43 8.90 12.21 10.20
CA LEU A 43 7.59 12.68 10.68
C LEU A 43 7.37 12.37 12.16
N ALA A 44 7.81 11.19 12.61
CA ALA A 44 7.70 10.76 13.99
C ALA A 44 8.56 11.62 14.94
N GLU A 45 9.79 11.95 14.53
CA GLU A 45 10.67 12.87 15.27
C GLU A 45 10.03 14.25 15.46
N LYS A 46 9.39 14.79 14.41
CA LYS A 46 8.64 16.06 14.48
C LYS A 46 7.44 15.98 15.42
N ALA A 47 6.86 14.80 15.59
CA ALA A 47 5.76 14.53 16.50
C ALA A 47 6.22 14.18 17.93
N VAL A 48 7.52 14.30 18.24
CA VAL A 48 8.11 13.95 19.55
C VAL A 48 7.89 12.48 19.91
N LEU A 49 7.80 11.61 18.90
CA LEU A 49 7.73 10.16 19.09
C LEU A 49 9.15 9.58 19.18
N THR A 50 9.36 8.67 20.12
CA THR A 50 10.60 7.91 20.22
C THR A 50 10.49 6.64 19.38
N LEU A 51 11.41 6.48 18.42
CA LEU A 51 11.57 5.26 17.64
C LEU A 51 12.77 4.47 18.14
N GLN A 52 12.60 3.17 18.33
CA GLN A 52 13.68 2.23 18.66
C GLN A 52 13.82 1.21 17.54
N PHE A 53 15.03 1.13 16.97
CA PHE A 53 15.41 0.13 15.97
C PHE A 53 16.34 -0.90 16.61
N ASP A 54 16.45 -2.07 15.98
CA ASP A 54 17.31 -3.17 16.44
C ASP A 54 17.03 -3.66 17.87
N ALA A 55 15.83 -3.40 18.38
CA ALA A 55 15.36 -3.82 19.68
C ALA A 55 14.36 -4.98 19.49
N PRO A 56 14.80 -6.25 19.55
CA PRO A 56 13.88 -7.39 19.44
C PRO A 56 12.90 -7.40 20.62
N MET A 57 11.62 -7.58 20.32
CA MET A 57 10.58 -7.74 21.34
C MET A 57 10.71 -9.13 22.00
N LEU A 58 10.83 -9.18 23.32
CA LEU A 58 11.10 -10.42 24.07
C LEU A 58 9.84 -11.07 24.65
N ALA A 59 8.86 -10.26 25.02
CA ALA A 59 7.57 -10.70 25.53
C ALA A 59 6.54 -9.58 25.28
N CYS A 60 5.29 -9.98 25.04
CA CYS A 60 4.15 -9.08 25.17
C CYS A 60 3.45 -9.44 26.48
N ASP A 61 3.30 -8.48 27.38
CA ASP A 61 2.39 -8.64 28.51
C ASP A 61 0.96 -8.59 27.96
N GLU A 62 0.15 -9.61 28.26
CA GLU A 62 -1.28 -9.54 27.99
C GLU A 62 -1.94 -8.76 29.13
N GLU A 63 -2.23 -7.47 28.90
CA GLU A 63 -3.14 -6.73 29.77
C GLU A 63 -4.48 -7.50 29.82
N PRO A 64 -4.98 -7.90 31.00
CA PRO A 64 -6.25 -8.61 31.06
C PRO A 64 -7.34 -7.65 30.57
N LEU A 65 -7.96 -8.01 29.43
CA LEU A 65 -9.13 -7.33 28.91
C LEU A 65 -10.22 -7.39 29.99
N GLN A 66 -10.41 -6.30 30.74
CA GLN A 66 -11.49 -6.16 31.70
C GLN A 66 -12.81 -6.28 30.94
N ARG A 67 -13.45 -7.46 31.05
CA ARG A 67 -14.80 -7.72 30.57
C ARG A 67 -15.80 -7.54 31.71
#